data_AF-A0A8S2WM51-F1
#
_entry.id   AF-A0A8S2WM51-F1
#
_cell.length_a   1.000
_cell.length_b   1.000
_cell.length_c   1.000
_cell.angle_alpha   90.00
_cell.angle_beta   90.00
_cell.angle_gamma   90.00
#
_symmetry.space_group_name_H-M   'P 1'
#
loop_
_entity.id
_entity.type
_entity.pdbx_description
1 polymer ?
#
loop_
_entity_poly.entity_id
_entity_poly.type
_entity_poly.pdbx_seq_one_letter_code
_entity_poly.pdbx_strand_id
1 'polypeptide(L)'
;MDDQEEKKLCNCLNVIIKYVDDVLKQLNTKCKIDSNTTTDTSSTSNATTTCDDPLFDNSVQNNNVNSFTVDIEEDELLNKLTNDIQTTLKNCLPTLSTLCSDYIEQFLHGYHFNKDQRVFTEALTANILYSFRQNLKALLMAAKAYPAAYKNEKETVKKFLRLHPDYKDKSGFWGTTLLYSAARGGFIDLVTYLVETVSCSVNAQNQRELAFALITDNDTDRQDPAILGYDPDPKLAAT
;
A
#
# COMPACT_ATOMS: atom_id res chain seq x y z
N MET A 1 -8.39 -17.14 -7.00
CA MET A 1 -9.49 -16.26 -6.56
C MET A 1 -10.65 -16.64 -7.43
N ASP A 2 -11.81 -16.85 -6.83
CA ASP A 2 -13.01 -16.75 -7.63
C ASP A 2 -13.31 -15.26 -7.94
N ASP A 3 -14.12 -15.02 -8.97
CA ASP A 3 -14.44 -13.66 -9.43
C ASP A 3 -15.17 -12.83 -8.36
N GLN A 4 -15.91 -13.49 -7.46
CA GLN A 4 -16.67 -12.83 -6.40
C GLN A 4 -15.74 -12.33 -5.28
N GLU A 5 -14.74 -13.12 -4.89
CA GLU A 5 -13.68 -12.76 -3.97
C GLU A 5 -12.81 -11.64 -4.54
N GLU A 6 -12.44 -11.73 -5.83
CA GLU A 6 -11.71 -10.64 -6.52
C GLU A 6 -12.49 -9.33 -6.42
N LYS A 7 -13.80 -9.38 -6.67
CA LYS A 7 -14.67 -8.21 -6.63
C LYS A 7 -14.76 -7.61 -5.23
N LYS A 8 -14.89 -8.44 -4.18
CA LYS A 8 -14.88 -7.97 -2.78
C LYS A 8 -13.57 -7.28 -2.43
N LEU A 9 -12.44 -7.92 -2.75
CA LEU A 9 -11.10 -7.37 -2.53
C LEU A 9 -10.91 -6.05 -3.26
N CYS A 10 -11.21 -6.02 -4.57
CA CYS A 10 -11.07 -4.82 -5.39
C CYS A 10 -11.94 -3.67 -4.84
N ASN A 11 -13.18 -3.95 -4.46
CA ASN A 11 -14.06 -2.93 -3.88
C ASN A 11 -13.46 -2.34 -2.59
N CYS A 12 -13.00 -3.21 -1.70
CA CYS A 12 -12.37 -2.84 -0.43
C CYS A 12 -11.12 -1.97 -0.63
N LEU A 13 -10.18 -2.40 -1.49
CA LEU A 13 -8.96 -1.63 -1.77
C LEU A 13 -9.27 -0.29 -2.47
N ASN A 14 -10.24 -0.25 -3.39
CA ASN A 14 -10.62 1.00 -4.05
C ASN A 14 -11.20 2.03 -3.09
N VAL A 15 -12.01 1.60 -2.11
CA VAL A 15 -12.53 2.50 -1.06
C VAL A 15 -11.38 3.08 -0.24
N ILE A 16 -10.43 2.25 0.20
CA ILE A 16 -9.25 2.69 0.96
C ILE A 16 -8.40 3.66 0.13
N ILE A 17 -8.10 3.33 -1.12
CA ILE A 17 -7.32 4.19 -2.03
C ILE A 17 -8.00 5.55 -2.20
N LYS A 18 -9.33 5.57 -2.33
CA LYS A 18 -10.10 6.81 -2.42
C LYS A 18 -9.91 7.69 -1.20
N TYR A 19 -10.01 7.13 0.01
CA TYR A 19 -9.76 7.90 1.24
C TYR A 19 -8.37 8.51 1.27
N VAL A 20 -7.35 7.75 0.88
CA VAL A 20 -5.96 8.24 0.84
C VAL A 20 -5.80 9.33 -0.24
N ASP A 21 -6.40 9.17 -1.42
CA ASP A 21 -6.42 10.18 -2.49
C ASP A 21 -7.09 11.49 -2.03
N ASP A 22 -8.23 11.39 -1.33
CA ASP A 22 -8.98 12.55 -0.83
C ASP A 22 -8.18 13.33 0.23
N VAL A 23 -7.45 12.64 1.12
CA VAL A 23 -6.61 13.28 2.14
C VAL A 23 -5.34 13.87 1.53
N LEU A 24 -4.66 13.16 0.64
CA LEU A 24 -3.51 13.71 -0.08
C LEU A 24 -3.88 14.98 -0.86
N LYS A 25 -5.09 15.05 -1.42
CA LYS A 25 -5.58 16.25 -2.09
C LYS A 25 -5.75 17.41 -1.10
N GLN A 26 -6.33 17.16 0.08
CA GLN A 26 -6.53 18.17 1.13
C GLN A 26 -5.20 18.72 1.67
N LEU A 27 -4.24 17.85 1.95
CA LEU A 27 -2.90 18.24 2.41
C LEU A 27 -2.17 19.11 1.36
N ASN A 28 -2.27 18.73 0.08
CA ASN A 28 -1.67 19.51 -1.02
C ASN A 28 -2.34 20.88 -1.24
N THR A 29 -3.65 20.99 -1.00
CA THR A 29 -4.32 22.30 -1.09
C THR A 29 -3.92 23.23 0.03
N LYS A 30 -3.66 22.71 1.25
CA LYS A 30 -3.22 23.50 2.40
C LYS A 30 -1.84 24.12 2.18
N CYS A 31 -0.87 23.31 1.74
CA CYS A 31 0.50 23.78 1.42
C CYS A 31 0.53 24.95 0.41
N LYS A 32 -0.42 24.99 -0.54
CA LYS A 32 -0.51 26.06 -1.55
C LYS A 32 -1.08 27.37 -1.00
N ILE A 33 -1.93 27.30 0.02
CA ILE A 33 -2.49 28.49 0.67
C ILE A 33 -1.42 29.18 1.51
N ASP A 34 -0.64 28.40 2.27
CA ASP A 34 0.41 28.93 3.14
C ASP A 34 1.57 29.58 2.36
N SER A 35 1.82 29.12 1.13
CA SER A 35 2.85 29.70 0.25
C SER A 35 2.45 31.04 -0.40
N ASN A 36 1.16 31.35 -0.46
CA ASN A 36 0.63 32.54 -1.16
C ASN A 36 0.31 33.71 -0.21
N THR A 37 0.35 33.52 1.10
CA THR A 37 0.07 34.54 2.12
C THR A 37 1.32 35.28 2.62
N THR A 38 2.52 34.96 2.12
CA THR A 38 3.79 35.59 2.55
C THR A 38 4.38 36.62 1.57
N THR A 39 3.67 36.99 0.50
CA THR A 39 4.10 38.05 -0.42
C THR A 39 3.14 39.22 -0.40
N ASP A 40 3.21 40.05 0.64
CA ASP A 40 2.87 41.48 0.55
C ASP A 40 3.31 42.21 1.82
N THR A 41 4.56 42.69 1.83
CA THR A 41 4.96 43.89 2.60
C THR A 41 6.34 44.35 2.13
N SER A 42 6.37 45.08 1.01
CA SER A 42 7.34 46.16 0.81
C SER A 42 6.99 46.93 -0.44
N SER A 43 6.52 48.18 -0.27
CA SER A 43 6.96 49.36 -1.03
C SER A 43 6.11 50.58 -0.66
N THR A 44 6.63 51.47 0.19
CA THR A 44 6.61 52.90 -0.13
C THR A 44 7.71 53.63 0.64
N SER A 45 8.58 54.28 -0.13
CA SER A 45 9.67 55.15 0.25
C SER A 45 9.19 56.50 0.79
N ASN A 46 9.96 57.14 1.68
CA ASN A 46 10.55 58.48 1.46
C ASN A 46 11.45 58.95 2.64
N ALA A 47 12.45 59.76 2.29
CA ALA A 47 13.50 60.40 3.10
C ALA A 47 12.94 61.40 4.16
N THR A 48 13.64 61.94 5.19
CA THR A 48 15.00 62.55 5.27
C THR A 48 15.33 62.97 6.73
N THR A 49 16.63 63.08 7.08
CA THR A 49 17.32 64.00 8.07
C THR A 49 17.39 63.75 9.60
N THR A 50 18.61 63.41 10.06
CA THR A 50 19.50 63.99 11.13
C THR A 50 19.19 64.04 12.65
N CYS A 51 20.21 63.53 13.37
CA CYS A 51 20.89 63.96 14.63
C CYS A 51 20.43 63.48 16.04
N ASP A 52 21.45 63.00 16.77
CA ASP A 52 21.69 62.95 18.22
C ASP A 52 21.13 61.79 19.11
N ASP A 53 22.08 61.09 19.77
CA ASP A 53 21.96 60.17 20.94
C ASP A 53 21.62 60.96 22.24
N PRO A 54 21.27 60.38 23.43
CA PRO A 54 21.25 58.96 23.87
C PRO A 54 20.03 58.50 24.78
N LEU A 55 19.97 57.19 25.06
CA LEU A 55 19.37 56.47 26.22
C LEU A 55 17.97 56.86 26.77
N PHE A 56 16.96 55.98 26.66
CA PHE A 56 16.11 55.46 27.78
C PHE A 56 15.05 54.43 27.32
N ASP A 57 15.07 53.28 28.00
CA ASP A 57 14.04 52.32 28.47
C ASP A 57 12.61 52.15 27.87
N ASN A 58 12.16 50.89 27.99
CA ASN A 58 10.81 50.32 28.11
C ASN A 58 9.91 50.03 26.89
N SER A 59 9.81 48.71 26.64
CA SER A 59 8.57 47.92 26.48
C SER A 59 7.47 48.46 25.57
N VAL A 60 7.34 47.84 24.40
CA VAL A 60 6.03 47.56 23.80
C VAL A 60 6.01 46.11 23.32
N GLN A 61 5.34 45.26 24.10
CA GLN A 61 4.76 44.03 23.60
C GLN A 61 3.88 44.36 22.40
N ASN A 62 4.10 43.68 21.27
CA ASN A 62 2.99 43.39 20.38
C ASN A 62 3.19 42.04 19.68
N ASN A 63 2.69 41.02 20.37
CA ASN A 63 1.82 39.98 19.84
C ASN A 63 2.31 39.26 18.57
N ASN A 64 3.33 38.42 18.79
CA ASN A 64 3.54 37.21 18.01
C ASN A 64 2.38 36.22 18.28
N VAL A 65 1.33 36.27 17.47
CA VAL A 65 0.29 35.23 17.42
C VAL A 65 0.11 34.86 15.96
N ASN A 66 0.94 33.95 15.45
CA ASN A 66 0.71 33.22 14.20
C ASN A 66 1.64 31.99 14.13
N SER A 67 1.51 31.01 15.03
CA SER A 67 2.46 29.89 15.03
C SER A 67 1.97 28.49 15.45
N PHE A 68 0.67 28.20 15.66
CA PHE A 68 0.34 26.89 16.27
C PHE A 68 -0.92 26.14 15.79
N THR A 69 -1.58 26.52 14.69
CA THR A 69 -2.81 25.81 14.25
C THR A 69 -2.60 24.80 13.13
N VAL A 70 -1.42 24.74 12.50
CA VAL A 70 -1.21 23.89 11.31
C VAL A 70 -1.20 22.40 11.65
N ASP A 71 -0.57 22.02 12.77
CA ASP A 71 -0.40 20.61 13.16
C ASP A 71 -1.71 19.94 13.61
N ILE A 72 -2.59 20.66 14.31
CA ILE A 72 -3.82 20.09 14.89
C ILE A 72 -4.78 19.59 13.81
N GLU A 73 -5.02 20.39 12.77
CA GLU A 73 -5.95 20.00 11.69
C GLU A 73 -5.39 18.87 10.82
N GLU A 74 -4.06 18.84 10.60
CA GLU A 74 -3.42 17.74 9.87
C GLU A 74 -3.54 16.43 10.64
N ASP A 75 -3.25 16.46 11.95
CA ASP A 75 -3.42 15.31 12.83
C ASP A 75 -4.87 14.83 12.85
N GLU A 76 -5.85 15.73 12.91
CA GLU A 76 -7.27 15.35 12.83
C GLU A 76 -7.63 14.66 11.52
N LEU A 77 -7.14 15.17 10.38
CA LEU A 77 -7.36 14.56 9.06
C LEU A 77 -6.72 13.16 8.97
N LEU A 78 -5.50 13.00 9.46
CA LEU A 78 -4.75 11.73 9.44
C LEU A 78 -5.36 10.70 10.41
N ASN A 79 -5.81 11.14 11.58
CA ASN A 79 -6.53 10.28 12.53
C ASN A 79 -7.87 9.81 11.95
N LYS A 80 -8.61 10.73 11.31
CA LYS A 80 -9.86 10.37 10.62
C LYS A 80 -9.62 9.36 9.50
N LEU A 81 -8.60 9.59 8.66
CA LEU A 81 -8.20 8.65 7.61
C LEU A 81 -7.91 7.27 8.18
N THR A 82 -7.09 7.21 9.22
CA THR A 82 -6.68 5.95 9.86
C THR A 82 -7.91 5.19 10.37
N ASN A 83 -8.85 5.87 11.01
CA ASN A 83 -10.11 5.28 11.48
C ASN A 83 -11.04 4.82 10.34
N ASP A 84 -11.14 5.59 9.26
CA ASP A 84 -11.95 5.22 8.08
C ASP A 84 -11.40 3.94 7.40
N ILE A 85 -10.07 3.83 7.30
CA ILE A 85 -9.38 2.64 6.78
C ILE A 85 -9.61 1.44 7.72
N GLN A 86 -9.41 1.61 9.03
CA GLN A 86 -9.63 0.53 10.01
C GLN A 86 -11.06 0.01 9.96
N THR A 87 -12.04 0.90 9.90
CA THR A 87 -13.46 0.55 9.81
C THR A 87 -13.73 -0.25 8.53
N THR A 88 -13.16 0.19 7.42
CA THR A 88 -13.27 -0.52 6.14
C THR A 88 -12.67 -1.92 6.21
N LEU A 89 -11.46 -2.05 6.77
CA LEU A 89 -10.78 -3.33 6.93
C LEU A 89 -11.54 -4.28 7.87
N LYS A 90 -12.05 -3.79 8.99
CA LYS A 90 -12.86 -4.59 9.94
C LYS A 90 -14.11 -5.19 9.29
N ASN A 91 -14.72 -4.46 8.36
CA ASN A 91 -15.91 -4.92 7.63
C ASN A 91 -15.54 -5.83 6.44
N CYS A 92 -14.41 -5.57 5.80
CA CYS A 92 -13.98 -6.23 4.57
C CYS A 92 -13.27 -7.57 4.82
N LEU A 93 -12.27 -7.60 5.70
CA LEU A 93 -11.41 -8.78 5.92
C LEU A 93 -12.20 -10.05 6.30
N PRO A 94 -13.22 -10.02 7.17
CA PRO A 94 -14.04 -11.22 7.46
C PRO A 94 -14.75 -11.82 6.25
N THR A 95 -14.92 -11.07 5.17
CA THR A 95 -15.69 -11.50 4.00
C THR A 95 -14.85 -12.14 2.90
N LEU A 96 -13.52 -12.12 3.07
CA LEU A 96 -12.51 -12.69 2.19
C LEU A 96 -12.11 -14.08 2.68
N SER A 97 -11.47 -14.89 1.82
CA SER A 97 -10.82 -16.12 2.29
C SER A 97 -9.64 -15.80 3.21
N THR A 98 -9.29 -16.76 4.06
CA THR A 98 -8.15 -16.67 4.98
C THR A 98 -6.86 -16.30 4.27
N LEU A 99 -6.56 -16.91 3.11
CA LEU A 99 -5.36 -16.61 2.35
C LEU A 99 -5.33 -15.14 1.88
N CYS A 100 -6.47 -14.62 1.45
CA CYS A 100 -6.58 -13.25 0.97
C CYS A 100 -6.48 -12.25 2.13
N SER A 101 -7.17 -12.52 3.25
CA SER A 101 -7.07 -11.68 4.45
C SER A 101 -5.65 -11.67 5.01
N ASP A 102 -4.99 -12.82 5.12
CA ASP A 102 -3.65 -12.95 5.66
C ASP A 102 -2.63 -12.18 4.81
N TYR A 103 -2.77 -12.23 3.48
CA TYR A 103 -1.92 -11.48 2.57
C TYR A 103 -2.08 -9.96 2.73
N ILE A 104 -3.31 -9.48 2.90
CA ILE A 104 -3.57 -8.05 3.18
C ILE A 104 -3.02 -7.68 4.56
N GLU A 105 -3.22 -8.52 5.57
CA GLU A 105 -2.71 -8.27 6.93
C GLU A 105 -1.17 -8.24 6.95
N GLN A 106 -0.49 -9.13 6.20
CA GLN A 106 0.96 -9.11 6.03
C GLN A 106 1.44 -7.84 5.32
N PHE A 107 0.70 -7.38 4.30
CA PHE A 107 0.95 -6.10 3.65
C PHE A 107 0.83 -4.93 4.65
N LEU A 108 -0.24 -4.93 5.45
CA LEU A 108 -0.54 -3.86 6.42
C LEU A 108 0.41 -3.87 7.62
N HIS A 109 1.04 -5.00 7.93
CA HIS A 109 2.06 -5.11 8.99
C HIS A 109 3.22 -4.13 8.75
N GLY A 110 3.59 -3.87 7.49
CA GLY A 110 4.60 -2.86 7.13
C GLY A 110 4.21 -1.41 7.47
N TYR A 111 2.97 -1.20 7.92
CA TYR A 111 2.42 0.10 8.33
C TYR A 111 1.90 0.03 9.78
N HIS A 112 2.46 -0.84 10.62
CA HIS A 112 2.12 -0.95 12.03
C HIS A 112 0.68 -1.38 12.33
N PHE A 113 0.06 -2.13 11.41
CA PHE A 113 -1.24 -2.75 11.63
C PHE A 113 -1.13 -4.01 12.49
N ASN A 114 -1.88 -4.03 13.59
CA ASN A 114 -2.04 -5.20 14.45
C ASN A 114 -3.17 -6.09 13.92
N LYS A 115 -2.83 -7.30 13.46
CA LYS A 115 -3.79 -8.26 12.90
C LYS A 115 -4.85 -8.73 13.92
N ASP A 116 -4.46 -8.93 15.18
CA ASP A 116 -5.31 -9.51 16.22
C ASP A 116 -6.41 -8.52 16.63
N GLN A 117 -6.05 -7.24 16.71
CA GLN A 117 -6.96 -6.15 17.07
C GLN A 117 -7.61 -5.47 15.85
N ARG A 118 -7.07 -5.70 14.64
CA ARG A 118 -7.44 -5.03 13.38
C ARG A 118 -7.42 -3.51 13.48
N VAL A 119 -6.36 -2.97 14.06
CA VAL A 119 -6.12 -1.54 14.24
C VAL A 119 -4.69 -1.19 13.87
N PHE A 120 -4.45 0.04 13.45
CA PHE A 120 -3.08 0.56 13.40
C PHE A 120 -2.65 0.92 14.82
N THR A 121 -1.42 0.57 15.18
CA THR A 121 -0.87 0.90 16.51
C THR A 121 -0.47 2.37 16.62
N GLU A 122 -0.29 3.03 15.49
CA GLU A 122 -0.07 4.47 15.35
C GLU A 122 -0.85 5.02 14.15
N ALA A 123 -1.17 6.31 14.17
CA ALA A 123 -1.86 6.95 13.05
C ALA A 123 -0.96 6.98 11.81
N LEU A 124 -1.57 6.83 10.62
CA LEU A 124 -0.83 7.01 9.38
C LEU A 124 -0.37 8.46 9.25
N THR A 125 0.92 8.67 9.00
CA THR A 125 1.52 10.00 8.89
C THR A 125 1.61 10.47 7.44
N ALA A 126 1.65 11.78 7.20
CA ALA A 126 1.70 12.36 5.85
C ALA A 126 2.89 11.84 5.01
N ASN A 127 4.05 11.62 5.63
CA ASN A 127 5.26 11.11 4.95
C ASN A 127 5.11 9.67 4.43
N ILE A 128 4.21 8.85 4.99
CA ILE A 128 3.99 7.46 4.53
C ILE A 128 2.79 7.33 3.58
N LEU A 129 1.89 8.32 3.51
CA LEU A 129 0.67 8.21 2.69
C LEU A 129 0.95 7.98 1.21
N TYR A 130 1.99 8.61 0.66
CA TYR A 130 2.33 8.42 -0.75
C TYR A 130 2.76 6.99 -1.04
N SER A 131 3.71 6.44 -0.27
CA SER A 131 4.17 5.05 -0.45
C SER A 131 3.05 4.06 -0.15
N PHE A 132 2.27 4.27 0.92
CA PHE A 132 1.10 3.48 1.26
C PHE A 132 0.11 3.38 0.11
N ARG A 133 -0.25 4.53 -0.50
CA ARG A 133 -1.11 4.58 -1.69
C ARG A 133 -0.55 3.81 -2.88
N GLN A 134 0.73 3.99 -3.20
CA GLN A 134 1.33 3.30 -4.36
C GLN A 134 1.36 1.79 -4.13
N ASN A 135 1.63 1.37 -2.90
CA ASN A 135 1.65 -0.03 -2.49
C ASN A 135 0.24 -0.64 -2.49
N LEU A 136 -0.81 0.11 -2.11
CA LEU A 136 -2.20 -0.30 -2.27
C LEU A 136 -2.61 -0.45 -3.74
N LYS A 137 -2.16 0.46 -4.62
CA LYS A 137 -2.40 0.34 -6.06
C LYS A 137 -1.69 -0.87 -6.65
N ALA A 138 -0.45 -1.12 -6.23
CA ALA A 138 0.30 -2.30 -6.62
C ALA A 138 -0.42 -3.58 -6.16
N LEU A 139 -0.93 -3.60 -4.93
CA LEU A 139 -1.73 -4.70 -4.37
C LEU A 139 -2.99 -4.96 -5.19
N LEU A 140 -3.73 -3.90 -5.55
CA LEU A 140 -4.91 -3.98 -6.41
C LEU A 140 -4.57 -4.52 -7.81
N MET A 141 -3.45 -4.08 -8.39
CA MET A 141 -3.01 -4.58 -9.70
C MET A 141 -2.50 -6.02 -9.63
N ALA A 142 -1.83 -6.40 -8.54
CA ALA A 142 -1.38 -7.76 -8.28
C ALA A 142 -2.56 -8.74 -8.24
N ALA A 143 -3.70 -8.34 -7.67
CA ALA A 143 -4.91 -9.16 -7.63
C ALA A 143 -5.33 -9.68 -9.02
N LYS A 144 -4.99 -8.93 -10.09
CA LYS A 144 -5.25 -9.29 -11.49
C LYS A 144 -4.04 -9.89 -12.19
N ALA A 145 -2.84 -9.40 -11.90
CA ALA A 145 -1.62 -9.79 -12.60
C ALA A 145 -1.24 -11.27 -12.38
N TYR A 146 -1.40 -11.79 -11.16
CA TYR A 146 -1.05 -13.19 -10.87
C TYR A 146 -2.02 -14.18 -11.53
N PRO A 147 -3.36 -14.01 -11.46
CA PRO A 147 -4.27 -14.80 -12.28
C PRO A 147 -4.01 -14.68 -13.78
N ALA A 148 -3.70 -13.47 -14.27
CA ALA A 148 -3.35 -13.23 -15.67
C ALA A 148 -2.14 -14.06 -16.12
N ALA A 149 -1.11 -14.21 -15.27
CA ALA A 149 0.04 -15.07 -15.57
C ALA A 149 -0.37 -16.55 -15.74
N TYR A 150 -1.31 -17.05 -14.94
CA TYR A 150 -1.86 -18.41 -15.05
C TYR A 150 -2.86 -18.58 -16.22
N LYS A 151 -3.32 -17.49 -16.84
CA LYS A 151 -4.22 -17.48 -18.01
C LYS A 151 -3.53 -17.06 -19.32
N ASN A 152 -2.21 -16.83 -19.30
CA ASN A 152 -1.41 -16.32 -20.42
C ASN A 152 -1.82 -14.91 -20.92
N GLU A 153 -2.36 -14.07 -20.05
CA GLU A 153 -2.71 -12.69 -20.36
C GLU A 153 -1.46 -11.78 -20.25
N LYS A 154 -0.52 -11.98 -21.19
CA LYS A 154 0.82 -11.38 -21.16
C LYS A 154 0.81 -9.86 -20.98
N GLU A 155 -0.09 -9.14 -21.63
CA GLU A 155 -0.13 -7.68 -21.57
C GLU A 155 -0.53 -7.15 -20.18
N THR A 156 -1.38 -7.85 -19.45
CA THR A 156 -1.72 -7.53 -18.06
C THR A 156 -0.48 -7.68 -17.17
N VAL A 157 0.27 -8.78 -17.34
CA VAL A 157 1.51 -9.06 -16.58
C VAL A 157 2.61 -8.03 -16.91
N LYS A 158 2.86 -7.76 -18.19
CA LYS A 158 3.83 -6.75 -18.64
C LYS A 158 3.50 -5.36 -18.12
N LYS A 159 2.22 -4.95 -18.21
CA LYS A 159 1.76 -3.65 -17.70
C LYS A 159 1.99 -3.55 -16.19
N PHE A 160 1.69 -4.61 -15.45
CA PHE A 160 1.93 -4.66 -14.01
C PHE A 160 3.41 -4.49 -13.67
N LEU A 161 4.30 -5.28 -14.29
CA LEU A 161 5.74 -5.23 -14.01
C LEU A 161 6.41 -3.93 -14.47
N ARG A 162 5.89 -3.30 -15.52
CA ARG A 162 6.35 -1.96 -15.93
C ARG A 162 6.01 -0.90 -14.88
N LEU A 163 4.87 -1.01 -14.21
CA LEU A 163 4.42 -0.05 -13.19
C LEU A 163 4.97 -0.38 -11.79
N HIS A 164 5.24 -1.66 -11.53
CA HIS A 164 5.64 -2.19 -10.23
C HIS A 164 6.77 -3.22 -10.38
N PRO A 165 7.98 -2.80 -10.81
CA PRO A 165 9.10 -3.71 -11.04
C PRO A 165 9.52 -4.49 -9.78
N ASP A 166 9.33 -3.92 -8.59
CA ASP A 166 9.66 -4.54 -7.29
C ASP A 166 8.82 -5.78 -6.96
N TYR A 167 7.78 -6.07 -7.76
CA TYR A 167 6.92 -7.25 -7.60
C TYR A 167 7.37 -8.46 -8.42
N LYS A 168 8.43 -8.35 -9.23
CA LYS A 168 8.86 -9.43 -10.14
C LYS A 168 9.11 -10.77 -9.46
N ASP A 169 9.59 -10.75 -8.21
CA ASP A 169 9.92 -11.93 -7.41
C ASP A 169 9.03 -12.10 -6.18
N LYS A 170 8.03 -11.23 -6.01
CA LYS A 170 7.10 -11.33 -4.89
C LYS A 170 6.07 -12.43 -5.14
N SER A 171 5.53 -12.94 -4.05
CA SER A 171 4.37 -13.83 -4.06
C SER A 171 3.08 -13.00 -4.15
N GLY A 172 2.06 -13.52 -4.84
CA GLY A 172 0.71 -12.94 -4.83
C GLY A 172 -0.18 -13.53 -3.73
N PHE A 173 -1.49 -13.31 -3.84
CA PHE A 173 -2.50 -13.73 -2.86
C PHE A 173 -2.59 -15.25 -2.57
N TRP A 174 -2.03 -16.10 -3.44
CA TRP A 174 -1.92 -17.56 -3.18
C TRP A 174 -0.50 -18.01 -2.87
N GLY A 175 0.39 -17.09 -2.47
CA GLY A 175 1.79 -17.40 -2.23
C GLY A 175 2.61 -17.69 -3.50
N THR A 176 1.99 -17.71 -4.68
CA THR A 176 2.65 -18.03 -5.95
C THR A 176 3.34 -16.81 -6.55
N THR A 177 4.52 -16.99 -7.15
CA THR A 177 5.19 -15.95 -7.94
C THR A 177 4.60 -15.86 -9.36
N LEU A 178 4.83 -14.74 -10.07
CA LEU A 178 4.42 -14.61 -11.48
C LEU A 178 5.06 -15.69 -12.36
N LEU A 179 6.34 -15.97 -12.11
CA LEU A 179 7.10 -17.00 -12.82
C LEU A 179 6.49 -18.39 -12.59
N TYR A 180 6.17 -18.73 -11.33
CA TYR A 180 5.51 -19.99 -11.00
C TYR A 180 4.16 -20.13 -11.71
N SER A 181 3.32 -19.09 -11.65
CA SER A 181 2.00 -19.10 -12.30
C SER A 181 2.10 -19.31 -13.82
N ALA A 182 3.07 -18.64 -14.48
CA ALA A 182 3.29 -18.81 -15.91
C ALA A 182 3.84 -20.20 -16.27
N ALA A 183 4.79 -20.71 -15.48
CA ALA A 183 5.38 -22.05 -15.68
C ALA A 183 4.36 -23.17 -15.47
N ARG A 184 3.54 -23.07 -14.41
CA ARG A 184 2.46 -24.04 -14.14
C ARG A 184 1.41 -24.06 -15.25
N GLY A 185 1.13 -22.92 -15.87
CA GLY A 185 0.25 -22.84 -17.05
C GLY A 185 0.87 -23.34 -18.35
N GLY A 186 2.18 -23.64 -18.37
CA GLY A 186 2.90 -24.08 -19.57
C GLY A 186 3.17 -22.97 -20.59
N PHE A 187 3.14 -21.71 -20.18
CA PHE A 187 3.26 -20.57 -21.12
C PHE A 187 4.71 -20.16 -21.33
N ILE A 188 5.42 -20.93 -22.15
CA ILE A 188 6.86 -20.77 -22.44
C ILE A 188 7.20 -19.32 -22.79
N ASP A 189 6.47 -18.67 -23.71
CA ASP A 189 6.76 -17.29 -24.09
C ASP A 189 6.72 -16.29 -22.91
N LEU A 190 5.78 -16.48 -21.98
CA LEU A 190 5.65 -15.63 -20.81
C LEU A 190 6.77 -15.93 -19.81
N VAL A 191 7.12 -17.21 -19.64
CA VAL A 191 8.28 -17.65 -18.83
C VAL A 191 9.57 -17.05 -19.39
N THR A 192 9.81 -17.17 -20.69
CA THR A 192 10.96 -16.57 -21.39
C THR A 192 11.01 -15.06 -21.16
N TYR A 193 9.88 -14.35 -21.31
CA TYR A 193 9.83 -12.92 -21.01
C TYR A 193 10.19 -12.61 -19.55
N LEU A 194 9.64 -13.35 -18.58
CA LEU A 194 9.90 -13.13 -17.16
C LEU A 194 11.37 -13.40 -16.78
N VAL A 195 11.97 -14.47 -17.32
CA VAL A 195 13.35 -14.85 -17.02
C VAL A 195 14.34 -13.97 -17.78
N GLU A 196 14.20 -13.84 -19.10
CA GLU A 196 15.21 -13.21 -19.94
C GLU A 196 15.07 -11.69 -19.99
N THR A 197 13.83 -11.17 -20.00
CA THR A 197 13.60 -9.71 -20.12
C THR A 197 13.45 -9.03 -18.77
N VAL A 198 12.64 -9.60 -17.87
CA VAL A 198 12.39 -9.00 -16.54
C VAL A 198 13.48 -9.39 -15.53
N SER A 199 14.25 -10.45 -15.83
CA SER A 199 15.24 -11.02 -14.90
C SER A 199 14.61 -11.42 -13.57
N CYS A 200 13.45 -12.09 -13.62
CA CYS A 200 12.87 -12.76 -12.45
C CYS A 200 13.84 -13.81 -11.92
N SER A 201 13.98 -13.89 -10.60
CA SER A 201 14.73 -14.95 -9.94
C SER A 201 13.98 -16.27 -10.10
N VAL A 202 14.63 -17.25 -10.72
CA VAL A 202 14.13 -18.63 -10.77
C VAL A 202 14.06 -19.29 -9.39
N ASN A 203 14.76 -18.72 -8.41
CA ASN A 203 14.79 -19.16 -7.02
C ASN A 203 13.84 -18.34 -6.13
N ALA A 204 13.03 -17.44 -6.69
CA ALA A 204 12.05 -16.68 -5.92
C ALA A 204 11.09 -17.65 -5.23
N GLN A 205 10.97 -17.50 -3.90
CA GLN A 205 10.23 -18.47 -3.10
C GLN A 205 8.73 -18.36 -3.36
N ASN A 206 8.13 -19.50 -3.72
CA ASN A 206 6.70 -19.68 -3.65
C ASN A 206 6.32 -19.93 -2.17
N GLN A 207 5.77 -18.91 -1.52
CA GLN A 207 5.39 -18.98 -0.10
C GLN A 207 4.38 -20.11 0.17
N ARG A 208 3.59 -20.50 -0.83
CA ARG A 208 2.67 -21.64 -0.71
C ARG A 208 3.43 -22.94 -0.50
N GLU A 209 4.44 -23.19 -1.32
CA GLU A 209 5.24 -24.42 -1.24
C GLU A 209 6.11 -24.46 0.01
N LEU A 210 6.63 -23.31 0.45
CA LEU A 210 7.35 -23.21 1.73
C LEU A 210 6.45 -23.56 2.92
N ALA A 211 5.22 -23.04 2.94
CA ALA A 211 4.25 -23.38 3.99
C ALA A 211 3.96 -24.88 4.02
N PHE A 212 3.79 -25.52 2.85
CA PHE A 212 3.63 -26.98 2.78
C PHE A 212 4.85 -27.73 3.31
N ALA A 213 6.06 -27.38 2.87
CA ALA A 213 7.29 -28.06 3.30
C ALA A 213 7.53 -27.95 4.82
N LEU A 214 7.25 -26.79 5.42
CA LEU A 214 7.41 -26.58 6.87
C LEU A 214 6.34 -27.29 7.71
N ILE A 215 5.16 -27.54 7.12
CA ILE A 215 4.09 -28.33 7.78
C ILE A 215 4.42 -29.82 7.70
N THR A 216 5.03 -30.30 6.61
CA THR A 216 5.37 -31.73 6.44
C THR A 216 6.56 -32.19 7.29
N ASP A 217 7.46 -31.28 7.69
CA ASP A 217 8.58 -31.60 8.59
C ASP A 217 8.15 -31.65 10.07
N ASN A 218 6.98 -31.10 10.41
CA ASN A 218 6.38 -31.20 11.73
C ASN A 218 5.36 -32.36 11.77
N ASP A 219 5.87 -33.58 11.87
CA ASP A 219 5.06 -34.78 12.13
C ASP A 219 4.05 -34.54 13.26
N THR A 220 2.75 -34.49 12.94
CA THR A 220 1.69 -35.12 13.75
C THR A 220 0.34 -35.03 13.02
N ASP A 221 -0.12 -36.21 12.60
CA ASP A 221 -1.52 -36.64 12.50
C ASP A 221 -2.60 -35.55 12.45
N ARG A 222 -3.29 -35.49 11.30
CA ARG A 222 -4.56 -34.79 11.01
C ARG A 222 -4.44 -33.30 10.69
N GLN A 223 -4.04 -32.98 9.46
CA GLN A 223 -4.77 -31.95 8.73
C GLN A 223 -5.08 -32.44 7.30
N ASP A 224 -6.38 -32.47 7.01
CA ASP A 224 -6.94 -32.82 5.72
C ASP A 224 -6.38 -31.84 4.66
N PRO A 225 -5.75 -32.30 3.56
CA PRO A 225 -5.23 -31.41 2.50
C PRO A 225 -6.30 -30.49 1.90
N ALA A 226 -7.59 -30.80 2.09
CA ALA A 226 -8.72 -29.92 1.77
C ALA A 226 -8.74 -28.60 2.57
N ILE A 227 -8.17 -28.56 3.79
CA ILE A 227 -8.11 -27.36 4.65
C ILE A 227 -7.16 -26.30 4.07
N LEU A 228 -6.18 -26.69 3.25
CA LEU A 228 -5.20 -25.79 2.62
C LEU A 228 -5.59 -25.34 1.20
N GLY A 229 -6.84 -25.61 0.78
CA GLY A 229 -7.32 -25.28 -0.57
C GLY A 229 -6.48 -25.93 -1.67
N TYR A 230 -5.93 -27.12 -1.40
CA TYR A 230 -5.22 -27.91 -2.37
C TYR A 230 -6.24 -28.48 -3.36
N ASP A 231 -6.26 -27.94 -4.58
CA ASP A 231 -6.92 -28.56 -5.72
C ASP A 231 -5.85 -29.41 -6.43
N PRO A 232 -5.77 -30.73 -6.14
CA PRO A 232 -4.82 -31.61 -6.80
C PRO A 232 -5.11 -31.60 -8.30
N ASP A 233 -4.09 -31.28 -9.09
CA ASP A 233 -4.21 -31.18 -10.54
C ASP A 233 -4.70 -32.51 -11.14
N PRO A 234 -5.89 -32.56 -11.77
CA PRO A 234 -6.40 -33.80 -12.37
C PRO A 234 -5.54 -34.28 -13.55
N LYS A 235 -4.63 -33.45 -14.08
CA LYS A 235 -3.72 -33.83 -15.19
C LYS A 235 -2.41 -34.45 -14.74
N LEU A 236 -2.05 -34.36 -13.46
CA LEU A 236 -0.85 -35.03 -12.90
C LEU A 236 -1.15 -36.41 -12.30
N ALA A 237 -2.43 -36.79 -12.16
CA ALA A 237 -2.84 -38.12 -11.72
C ALA A 237 -2.99 -39.14 -12.87
N ALA A 238 -2.68 -38.76 -14.11
CA ALA A 238 -2.92 -39.56 -15.32
C ALA A 238 -1.64 -39.92 -16.11
N THR A 239 -0.47 -39.88 -15.47
CA THR A 239 0.80 -40.39 -16.01
C THR A 239 1.39 -41.41 -15.05
#